data_AF-A0A534V251-F1
#
_entry.id   AF-A0A534V251-F1
#
_cell.length_a   1.000
_cell.length_b   1.000
_cell.length_c   1.000
_cell.angle_alpha   90.00
_cell.angle_beta   90.00
_cell.angle_gamma   90.00
#
_symmetry.space_group_name_H-M   'P 1'
#
loop_
_entity.id
_entity.type
_entity.pdbx_description
1 polymer ?
#
loop_
_entity_poly.entity_id
_entity_poly.type
_entity_poly.pdbx_seq_one_letter_code
_entity_poly.pdbx_strand_id
1 'polypeptide(L)'
;MTSDPSVGLDFGTTNTALALADPAGEVAVVPFAGGESFRSVLHFLCPERPGRPPSIEAGPAAIARYLDAGAEGRLIQSVKSFLATRAFHETTIC
;
A
#
# COMPACT_ATOMS: atom_id res chain seq x y z
N MET A 1 -30.82 -14.53 -8.07
CA MET A 1 -29.93 -13.83 -7.11
C MET A 1 -28.81 -13.22 -7.92
N THR A 2 -28.74 -11.90 -8.01
CA THR A 2 -27.53 -11.22 -8.47
C THR A 2 -26.60 -11.16 -7.26
N SER A 3 -25.42 -11.76 -7.33
CA SER A 3 -24.43 -11.70 -6.25
C SER A 3 -23.92 -10.27 -6.07
N ASP A 4 -23.51 -9.91 -4.86
CA ASP A 4 -22.79 -8.65 -4.66
C ASP A 4 -21.49 -8.63 -5.50
N PRO A 5 -21.04 -7.45 -5.97
CA PRO A 5 -19.75 -7.35 -6.67
C PRO A 5 -18.62 -7.83 -5.77
N SER A 6 -17.67 -8.57 -6.35
CA SER A 6 -16.52 -9.11 -5.62
C SER A 6 -15.25 -8.33 -5.94
N VAL A 7 -14.36 -8.23 -4.97
CA VAL A 7 -13.08 -7.52 -5.10
C VAL A 7 -11.92 -8.50 -5.06
N GLY A 8 -11.07 -8.45 -6.09
CA GLY A 8 -9.81 -9.19 -6.14
C GLY A 8 -8.63 -8.24 -5.93
N LEU A 9 -7.69 -8.62 -5.06
CA LEU A 9 -6.49 -7.82 -4.79
C LEU A 9 -5.26 -8.72 -4.92
N ASP A 10 -4.44 -8.45 -5.94
CA ASP A 10 -3.13 -9.07 -6.06
C ASP A 10 -2.12 -8.22 -5.30
N PHE A 11 -1.85 -8.57 -4.04
CA PHE A 11 -0.90 -7.87 -3.19
C PHE A 11 0.52 -8.37 -3.46
N GLY A 12 1.22 -7.77 -4.43
CA GLY A 12 2.59 -8.12 -4.78
C GLY A 12 3.66 -7.49 -3.86
N THR A 13 4.92 -7.90 -4.04
CA THR A 13 6.07 -7.31 -3.30
C THR A 13 6.38 -5.89 -3.78
N THR A 14 6.17 -5.62 -5.06
CA THR A 14 6.54 -4.35 -5.74
C THR A 14 5.32 -3.53 -6.14
N ASN A 15 4.29 -4.21 -6.66
CA ASN A 15 3.08 -3.62 -7.20
C ASN A 15 1.87 -4.41 -6.70
N THR A 16 0.78 -3.70 -6.49
CA THR A 16 -0.54 -4.21 -6.11
C THR A 16 -1.53 -3.90 -7.23
N ALA A 17 -2.33 -4.87 -7.63
CA ALA A 17 -3.43 -4.67 -8.58
C ALA A 17 -4.79 -4.91 -7.91
N LEU A 18 -5.81 -4.20 -8.38
CA LEU A 18 -7.19 -4.32 -7.92
C LEU A 18 -8.08 -4.70 -9.10
N ALA A 19 -8.96 -5.68 -8.92
CA ALA A 19 -9.97 -6.04 -9.91
C ALA A 19 -11.35 -6.11 -9.26
N LEU A 20 -12.38 -5.76 -10.03
CA LEU A 20 -13.77 -5.89 -9.65
C LEU A 20 -14.43 -6.94 -10.54
N ALA A 21 -15.12 -7.88 -9.91
CA ALA A 21 -16.03 -8.80 -10.59
C ALA A 21 -17.45 -8.29 -10.37
N ASP A 22 -18.20 -8.09 -11.46
CA ASP A 22 -19.59 -7.70 -11.39
C ASP A 22 -20.50 -8.91 -11.03
N PRO A 23 -21.80 -8.70 -10.75
CA PRO A 23 -22.73 -9.78 -10.46
C PRO A 23 -22.93 -10.80 -11.61
N ALA A 24 -22.54 -10.48 -12.84
CA ALA A 24 -22.58 -11.37 -13.99
C ALA A 24 -21.29 -12.22 -14.13
N GLY A 25 -20.26 -11.92 -13.35
CA GLY A 25 -18.98 -12.62 -13.35
C GLY A 25 -17.94 -11.98 -14.28
N GLU A 26 -18.22 -10.83 -14.87
CA GLU A 26 -17.27 -10.09 -15.69
C GLU A 26 -16.24 -9.39 -14.80
N VAL A 27 -14.96 -9.52 -15.15
CA VAL A 27 -13.84 -9.03 -14.33
C VAL A 27 -13.08 -7.93 -15.07
N ALA A 28 -12.88 -6.79 -14.40
CA ALA A 28 -12.07 -5.69 -14.91
C ALA A 28 -11.06 -5.20 -13.87
N VAL A 29 -9.85 -4.87 -14.32
CA VAL A 29 -8.83 -4.20 -13.51
C VAL A 29 -9.26 -2.75 -13.25
N VAL A 30 -9.11 -2.31 -12.00
CA VAL A 30 -9.36 -0.93 -11.59
C VAL A 30 -8.07 -0.13 -11.71
N PRO A 31 -8.04 0.91 -12.56
CA PRO A 31 -6.86 1.76 -12.68
C PRO A 31 -6.71 2.67 -11.46
N PHE A 32 -5.46 2.87 -11.04
CA PHE A 32 -5.06 3.90 -10.09
C PHE A 32 -4.66 5.18 -10.82
N ALA A 33 -4.48 6.28 -10.09
CA ALA A 33 -4.09 7.60 -10.62
C ALA A 33 -2.71 7.65 -11.34
N GLY A 34 -2.07 6.51 -11.58
CA GLY A 34 -0.79 6.38 -12.31
C GLY A 34 -0.66 5.10 -13.14
N GLY A 35 -1.77 4.38 -13.41
CA GLY A 35 -1.79 3.16 -14.22
C GLY A 35 -2.54 2.00 -13.57
N GLU A 36 -2.40 0.80 -14.14
CA GLU A 36 -3.12 -0.40 -13.71
C GLU A 36 -2.58 -1.05 -12.42
N SER A 37 -1.53 -0.47 -11.81
CA SER A 37 -0.94 -0.98 -10.58
C SER A 37 -0.54 0.12 -9.60
N PHE A 38 -0.56 -0.23 -8.32
CA PHE A 38 -0.23 0.63 -7.19
C PHE A 38 1.09 0.15 -6.56
N ARG A 39 2.09 1.02 -6.40
CA ARG A 39 3.36 0.61 -5.77
C ARG A 39 3.12 0.09 -4.34
N SER A 40 3.66 -1.08 -4.01
CA SER A 40 3.52 -1.71 -2.69
C SER A 40 4.53 -1.14 -1.69
N VAL A 41 4.38 0.15 -1.38
CA VAL A 41 5.29 0.93 -0.53
C VAL A 41 4.49 1.80 0.44
N LEU A 42 5.05 1.99 1.64
CA LEU A 42 4.52 2.89 2.66
C LEU A 42 5.60 3.89 3.05
N HIS A 43 5.22 5.12 3.35
CA HIS A 43 6.09 6.12 3.96
C HIS A 43 5.47 6.59 5.27
N PHE A 44 6.28 6.58 6.33
CA PHE A 44 5.94 7.10 7.65
C PHE A 44 6.86 8.26 7.99
N LEU A 45 6.30 9.39 8.37
CA LEU A 45 7.07 10.53 8.87
C LEU A 45 6.65 10.84 10.31
N CYS A 46 7.59 10.68 11.24
CA CYS A 46 7.36 10.93 12.65
C CYS A 46 7.15 12.43 12.90
N PRO A 47 6.24 12.80 13.83
CA PRO A 47 6.06 14.19 14.18
C PRO A 47 7.19 14.67 15.09
N GLU A 48 7.56 15.95 14.95
CA GLU A 48 8.56 16.60 15.80
C GLU A 48 8.13 16.68 17.27
N ARG A 49 6.82 16.78 17.52
CA ARG A 49 6.26 16.86 18.87
C ARG A 49 5.78 15.48 19.33
N PRO A 50 6.15 15.05 20.55
CA PRO A 50 5.63 13.81 21.13
C PRO A 50 4.10 13.82 21.22
N GLY A 51 3.50 12.63 21.09
CA GLY A 51 2.05 12.43 21.28
C GLY A 51 1.18 12.61 20.03
N ARG A 52 1.76 12.94 18.87
CA ARG A 52 1.05 12.93 17.59
C ARG A 52 1.37 11.62 16.83
N PRO A 53 0.42 11.04 16.06
CA PRO A 53 0.74 9.93 15.17
C PRO A 53 1.63 10.38 13.99
N PRO A 54 2.42 9.47 13.39
CA PRO A 54 3.13 9.75 12.15
C PRO A 54 2.15 10.04 11.02
N SER A 55 2.56 10.87 10.05
CA SER A 55 1.85 10.93 8.76
C SER A 55 2.19 9.67 7.96
N ILE A 56 1.19 9.10 7.29
CA ILE A 56 1.30 7.84 6.57
C ILE A 56 0.83 8.07 5.14
N GLU A 57 1.67 7.70 4.18
CA GLU A 57 1.34 7.70 2.76
C GLU A 57 1.61 6.33 2.15
N ALA A 58 0.90 6.00 1.07
CA ALA A 58 1.04 4.72 0.36
C ALA A 58 1.27 4.92 -1.14
N GLY A 59 1.95 3.95 -1.75
CA GLY A 59 2.14 3.88 -3.20
C GLY A 59 2.84 5.10 -3.79
N PRO A 60 2.38 5.63 -4.94
CA PRO A 60 3.02 6.79 -5.56
C PRO A 60 3.11 8.01 -4.63
N ALA A 61 2.10 8.24 -3.79
CA ALA A 61 2.09 9.32 -2.80
C ALA A 61 3.18 9.13 -1.73
N ALA A 62 3.43 7.88 -1.30
CA ALA A 62 4.53 7.59 -0.37
C ALA A 62 5.90 7.96 -0.94
N ILE A 63 6.13 7.65 -2.22
CA ILE A 63 7.39 7.96 -2.90
C ILE A 63 7.54 9.48 -3.04
N ALA A 64 6.50 10.17 -3.50
CA ALA A 64 6.50 11.62 -3.61
C ALA A 64 6.78 12.29 -2.26
N ARG A 65 6.04 11.88 -1.22
CA ARG A 65 6.20 12.45 0.13
C ARG A 65 7.58 12.20 0.72
N TYR A 66 8.16 11.02 0.51
CA TYR A 66 9.51 10.68 0.95
C TYR A 66 10.57 11.57 0.29
N LEU A 67 10.44 11.81 -1.02
CA LEU A 67 11.34 12.70 -1.75
C LEU A 67 11.16 14.16 -1.30
N ASP A 68 9.93 14.63 -1.15
CA ASP A 68 9.59 15.98 -0.68
C ASP A 68 10.05 16.23 0.75
N ALA A 69 10.09 15.19 1.58
CA ALA A 69 10.63 15.22 2.94
C ALA A 69 12.17 15.14 2.98
N GLY A 70 12.87 15.25 1.85
CA GLY A 70 14.34 15.15 1.84
C GLY A 70 14.87 13.78 2.26
N ALA A 71 14.13 12.71 1.93
CA ALA A 71 14.43 11.33 2.33
C ALA A 71 14.34 11.07 3.85
N GLU A 72 13.63 11.92 4.60
CA GLU A 72 13.35 11.70 6.02
C GLU A 72 12.21 10.70 6.28
N GLY A 73 12.16 10.18 7.50
CA GLY A 73 11.16 9.21 7.95
C GLY A 73 11.56 7.76 7.66
N ARG A 74 10.56 6.90 7.46
CA ARG A 74 10.71 5.47 7.18
C ARG A 74 9.95 5.12 5.91
N LEU A 75 10.70 4.74 4.88
CA LEU A 75 10.16 4.16 3.65
C LEU A 75 10.21 2.63 3.77
N ILE A 76 9.05 1.98 3.74
CA ILE A 76 8.93 0.53 3.85
C ILE A 76 8.53 -0.05 2.50
N GLN A 77 9.33 -0.99 2.00
CA GLN A 77 9.15 -1.68 0.73
C GLN A 77 9.20 -3.19 0.93
N SER A 78 8.68 -3.97 -0.02
CA SER A 78 8.76 -5.44 -0.01
C SER A 78 8.11 -6.11 1.22
N VAL A 79 7.11 -5.47 1.84
CA VAL A 79 6.44 -5.98 3.06
C VAL A 79 5.95 -7.41 2.88
N LYS A 80 5.38 -7.75 1.71
CA LYS A 80 4.90 -9.10 1.39
C LYS A 80 5.96 -10.19 1.61
N SER A 81 7.25 -9.89 1.39
CA SER A 81 8.34 -10.86 1.59
C SER A 81 8.51 -11.28 3.05
N PHE A 82 8.09 -10.43 3.99
CA PHE A 82 8.23 -10.66 5.42
C PHE A 82 6.95 -11.17 6.08
N LEU A 83 5.77 -10.81 5.57
CA LEU A 83 4.47 -11.16 6.18
C LEU A 83 4.23 -12.66 6.37
N ALA A 84 4.77 -13.50 5.49
CA ALA A 84 4.61 -14.95 5.58
C ALA A 84 5.62 -15.61 6.54
N THR A 85 6.60 -14.86 7.03
CA THR A 85 7.68 -15.39 7.86
C THR A 85 7.30 -15.35 9.33
N ARG A 86 7.38 -16.50 10.03
CA ARG A 86 7.08 -16.60 11.48
C ARG A 86 8.01 -15.76 12.38
N ALA A 87 9.19 -15.42 11.89
CA ALA A 87 10.15 -14.57 12.60
C ALA A 87 9.84 -13.06 12.47
N PHE A 88 8.87 -12.67 11.64
CA PHE A 88 8.44 -11.29 11.56
C PHE A 88 7.46 -10.99 12.70
N HIS A 89 7.84 -10.08 13.60
CA HIS A 89 7.03 -9.69 14.75
C HIS A 89 6.40 -8.31 14.58
N GLU A 90 7.21 -7.31 14.27
CA GLU A 90 6.77 -5.93 14.07
C GLU A 90 7.75 -5.13 13.21
N THR A 91 7.36 -3.91 12.86
CA THR A 91 8.27 -2.91 12.30
C THR A 91 8.16 -1.62 13.10
N THR A 92 9.27 -1.17 13.69
CA THR A 92 9.33 0.10 14.41
C THR A 92 9.52 1.25 13.43
N ILE A 93 8.63 2.25 13.50
CA ILE A 93 8.58 3.40 12.58
C ILE A 93 8.96 4.71 13.27
N CYS A 94 8.45 4.89 14.48
CA CYS A 94 8.73 5.90 15.49
C CYS A 94 8.65 5.13 16.83
#